data_AF-A0A9D6LRH6-F1
#
_entry.id   AF-A0A9D6LRH6-F1
#
_cell.length_a   1.000
_cell.length_b   1.000
_cell.length_c   1.000
_cell.angle_alpha   90.00
_cell.angle_beta   90.00
_cell.angle_gamma   90.00
#
_symmetry.space_group_name_H-M   'P 1'
#
loop_
_entity.id
_entity.type
_entity.pdbx_description
1 polymer ?
#
loop_
_entity_poly.entity_id
_entity_poly.type
_entity_poly.pdbx_seq_one_letter_code
_entity_poly.pdbx_strand_id
1 'polypeptide(L)'
;MVCACLVFCLAGTSLAQSPTWRGTYTVRGPGVNLSGSWTASLHQDPYAGWGTWTLFDGSGRAAGSGSWSARKTEKAWEGRWQVRVADQRGSISGTWTANLRINGAARFADLLQSALNEIVSGTWGRSSVQNGTWSIRAAPGDQP
;
A
#
# COMPACT_ATOMS: atom_id res chain seq x y z
N MET A 1 9.28 -33.92 -44.00
CA MET A 1 8.32 -32.79 -43.97
C MET A 1 6.94 -33.41 -43.77
N VAL A 2 6.19 -33.20 -42.69
CA VAL A 2 5.99 -31.99 -41.88
C VAL A 2 6.10 -32.33 -40.39
N CYS A 3 6.80 -31.46 -39.68
CA CYS A 3 6.96 -31.40 -38.24
C CYS A 3 5.79 -30.58 -37.69
N ALA A 4 5.08 -31.02 -36.65
CA ALA A 4 4.18 -30.14 -35.91
C ALA A 4 4.03 -30.63 -34.47
N CYS A 5 4.86 -30.00 -33.64
CA CYS A 5 5.05 -30.07 -32.20
C CYS A 5 3.81 -30.45 -31.37
N LEU A 6 3.99 -31.47 -30.53
CA LEU A 6 3.27 -31.65 -29.28
C LEU A 6 3.38 -30.36 -28.45
N VAL A 7 2.24 -29.71 -28.20
CA VAL A 7 2.15 -28.57 -27.28
C VAL A 7 2.25 -29.11 -25.85
N PHE A 8 3.42 -28.93 -25.24
CA PHE A 8 3.57 -28.99 -23.79
C PHE A 8 2.85 -27.78 -23.18
N CYS A 9 1.63 -27.98 -22.66
CA CYS A 9 1.01 -27.04 -21.74
C CYS A 9 1.77 -27.10 -20.40
N LEU A 10 2.80 -26.27 -20.26
CA LEU A 10 3.48 -26.08 -18.99
C LEU A 10 2.54 -25.38 -18.01
N ALA A 11 2.27 -26.08 -16.91
CA ALA A 11 1.56 -25.58 -15.75
C ALA A 11 2.24 -24.31 -15.21
N GLY A 12 1.40 -23.31 -14.93
CA GLY A 12 1.80 -22.07 -14.27
C GLY A 12 0.63 -21.44 -13.55
N THR A 13 -0.20 -22.23 -12.84
CA THR A 13 -1.05 -21.68 -11.79
C THR A 13 -0.16 -21.20 -10.66
N SER A 14 0.21 -19.92 -10.67
CA SER A 14 0.74 -19.28 -9.47
C SER A 14 -0.39 -19.18 -8.44
N LEU A 15 -0.27 -20.05 -7.43
CA LEU A 15 -1.01 -20.05 -6.18
C LEU A 15 -0.75 -18.76 -5.38
N ALA A 16 -1.66 -18.51 -4.43
CA ALA A 16 -1.66 -17.47 -3.39
C ALA A 16 -2.43 -16.18 -3.74
N GLN A 17 -3.76 -16.27 -3.78
CA GLN A 17 -4.58 -15.16 -3.28
C GLN A 17 -4.41 -15.12 -1.76
N SER A 18 -3.30 -14.54 -1.29
CA SER A 18 -3.20 -14.13 0.11
C SER A 18 -4.35 -13.19 0.42
N PRO A 19 -4.95 -13.21 1.62
CA PRO A 19 -5.99 -12.26 2.02
C PRO A 19 -5.46 -10.86 1.76
N THR A 20 -5.93 -10.26 0.67
CA THR A 20 -5.41 -8.98 0.21
C THR A 20 -6.31 -7.96 0.86
N TRP A 21 -5.82 -7.38 1.95
CA TRP A 21 -6.48 -6.24 2.58
C TRP A 21 -6.57 -5.14 1.54
N ARG A 22 -7.63 -4.36 1.58
CA ARG A 22 -7.83 -3.25 0.66
C ARG A 22 -8.51 -2.09 1.35
N GLY A 23 -8.41 -0.93 0.75
CA GLY A 23 -9.06 0.24 1.30
C GLY A 23 -8.87 1.47 0.45
N THR A 24 -9.25 2.61 1.02
CA THR A 24 -9.03 3.93 0.44
C THR A 24 -8.04 4.71 1.29
N TYR A 25 -7.42 5.70 0.67
CA TYR A 25 -6.52 6.61 1.36
C TYR A 25 -6.71 8.05 0.88
N THR A 26 -6.28 8.99 1.71
CA THR A 26 -6.06 10.38 1.32
C THR A 26 -4.67 10.83 1.77
N VAL A 27 -4.02 11.68 0.98
CA VAL A 27 -2.71 12.29 1.26
C VAL A 27 -2.85 13.80 1.09
N ARG A 28 -2.39 14.56 2.08
CA ARG A 28 -2.41 16.02 2.10
C ARG A 28 -1.03 16.58 2.43
N GLY A 29 -0.66 17.71 1.83
CA GLY A 29 0.57 18.45 2.10
C GLY A 29 0.68 19.69 1.20
N PRO A 30 1.77 20.48 1.27
CA PRO A 30 1.96 21.63 0.40
C PRO A 30 1.90 21.24 -1.08
N GLY A 31 0.89 21.75 -1.80
CA GLY A 31 0.65 21.42 -3.21
C GLY A 31 0.23 19.96 -3.49
N VAL A 32 -0.10 19.18 -2.46
CA VAL A 32 -0.48 17.77 -2.58
C VAL A 32 -1.85 17.56 -1.93
N ASN A 33 -2.83 17.18 -2.74
CA ASN A 33 -4.12 16.69 -2.27
C ASN A 33 -4.56 15.53 -3.17
N LEU A 34 -4.31 14.31 -2.68
CA LEU A 34 -4.44 13.09 -3.46
C LEU A 34 -5.33 12.09 -2.71
N SER A 35 -6.05 11.27 -3.47
CA SER A 35 -6.84 10.17 -2.93
C SER A 35 -6.72 8.94 -3.82
N GLY A 36 -6.99 7.77 -3.26
CA GLY A 36 -6.82 6.54 -4.02
C GLY A 36 -7.29 5.30 -3.28
N SER A 37 -6.94 4.16 -3.85
CA SER A 37 -7.12 2.85 -3.23
C SER A 37 -5.76 2.21 -2.90
N TRP A 38 -5.74 1.34 -1.90
CA TRP A 38 -4.57 0.56 -1.55
C TRP A 38 -4.92 -0.91 -1.40
N THR A 39 -3.92 -1.76 -1.58
CA THR A 39 -3.93 -3.16 -1.20
C THR A 39 -2.79 -3.43 -0.23
N ALA A 40 -2.94 -4.40 0.68
CA ALA A 40 -1.88 -4.88 1.55
C ALA A 40 -1.85 -6.40 1.61
N SER A 41 -0.62 -6.90 1.69
CA SER A 41 -0.28 -8.27 2.00
C SER A 41 0.48 -8.31 3.32
N LEU A 42 0.15 -9.30 4.15
CA LEU A 42 0.92 -9.58 5.36
C LEU A 42 2.25 -10.24 4.99
N HIS A 43 3.31 -9.90 5.70
CA HIS A 43 4.60 -10.56 5.58
C HIS A 43 4.68 -11.78 6.51
N GLN A 44 5.63 -12.70 6.28
CA GLN A 44 5.89 -13.81 7.22
C GLN A 44 6.35 -13.29 8.58
N ASP A 45 7.12 -12.19 8.58
CA ASP A 45 7.37 -11.38 9.77
C ASP A 45 6.09 -10.63 10.15
N PRO A 46 5.49 -10.91 11.32
CA PRO A 46 4.25 -10.24 11.75
C PRO A 46 4.43 -8.73 11.99
N TYR A 47 5.67 -8.25 12.04
CA TYR A 47 6.02 -6.84 12.22
C TYR A 47 6.32 -6.12 10.91
N ALA A 48 5.97 -6.71 9.77
CA ALA A 48 6.15 -6.12 8.45
C ALA A 48 4.95 -6.34 7.53
N GLY A 49 4.85 -5.51 6.51
CA GLY A 49 3.82 -5.60 5.48
C GLY A 49 4.24 -4.87 4.21
N TRP A 50 3.52 -5.13 3.13
CA TRP A 50 3.76 -4.47 1.85
C TRP A 50 2.48 -4.42 1.04
N GLY A 51 2.46 -3.61 0.00
CA GLY A 51 1.28 -3.51 -0.84
C GLY A 51 1.45 -2.56 -2.00
N THR A 52 0.33 -2.33 -2.67
CA THR A 52 0.23 -1.39 -3.77
C THR A 52 -0.80 -0.32 -3.47
N TRP A 53 -0.75 0.75 -4.25
CA TRP A 53 -1.69 1.86 -4.16
C TRP A 53 -1.90 2.43 -5.56
N THR A 54 -3.13 2.87 -5.80
CA THR A 54 -3.56 3.52 -7.04
C THR A 54 -4.01 4.91 -6.70
N LEU A 55 -3.47 5.90 -7.40
CA LEU A 55 -3.86 7.29 -7.30
C LEU A 55 -5.02 7.57 -8.25
N PHE A 56 -6.02 8.31 -7.77
CA PHE A 56 -7.11 8.81 -8.61
C PHE A 56 -7.00 10.32 -8.85
N ASP A 57 -7.38 10.76 -10.05
CA ASP A 57 -7.59 12.18 -10.36
C ASP A 57 -8.93 12.70 -9.81
N GLY A 58 -9.21 13.99 -10.03
CA GLY A 58 -10.47 14.62 -9.59
C GLY A 58 -11.74 14.06 -10.22
N SER A 59 -11.62 13.25 -11.29
CA SER A 59 -12.72 12.53 -11.94
C SER A 59 -12.85 11.07 -11.47
N GLY A 60 -11.97 10.62 -10.56
CA GLY A 60 -11.94 9.25 -10.06
C GLY A 60 -11.21 8.25 -10.97
N ARG A 61 -10.50 8.73 -12.01
CA ARG A 61 -9.73 7.84 -12.91
C ARG A 61 -8.33 7.61 -12.37
N ALA A 62 -7.77 6.42 -12.62
CA ALA A 62 -6.41 6.10 -12.22
C ALA A 62 -5.39 7.01 -12.92
N ALA A 63 -4.67 7.81 -12.14
CA ALA A 63 -3.66 8.77 -12.60
C ALA A 63 -2.22 8.31 -12.30
N GLY A 64 -2.07 7.26 -11.48
CA GLY A 64 -0.77 6.70 -11.14
C GLY A 64 -0.92 5.50 -10.23
N SER A 65 0.18 4.78 -10.04
CA SER A 65 0.23 3.65 -9.11
C SER A 65 1.63 3.46 -8.56
N GLY A 66 1.75 2.66 -7.51
CA GLY A 66 3.04 2.28 -6.99
C GLY A 66 2.96 1.24 -5.90
N SER A 67 3.98 1.20 -5.07
CA SER A 67 4.07 0.27 -3.95
C SER A 67 4.45 0.97 -2.66
N TRP A 68 4.19 0.30 -1.57
CA TRP A 68 4.60 0.72 -0.25
C TRP A 68 5.03 -0.48 0.59
N SER A 69 5.81 -0.21 1.62
CA SER A 69 6.17 -1.17 2.66
C SER A 69 5.87 -0.61 4.02
N ALA A 70 5.73 -1.48 5.01
CA ALA A 70 5.55 -1.19 6.42
C ALA A 70 6.49 -2.06 7.24
N ARG A 71 7.03 -1.49 8.31
CA ARG A 71 7.73 -2.21 9.37
C ARG A 71 7.42 -1.56 10.71
N LYS A 72 7.41 -2.36 11.76
CA LYS A 72 7.31 -1.86 13.12
C LYS A 72 8.69 -1.40 13.61
N THR A 73 8.72 -0.25 14.26
CA THR A 73 9.83 0.19 15.11
C THR A 73 9.38 0.13 16.57
N GLU A 74 10.28 0.41 17.52
CA GLU A 74 9.92 0.47 18.94
C GLU A 74 8.80 1.48 19.24
N LYS A 75 8.67 2.52 18.39
CA LYS A 75 7.80 3.67 18.64
C LYS A 75 6.63 3.79 17.68
N ALA A 76 6.77 3.30 16.44
CA ALA A 76 5.81 3.59 15.38
C ALA A 76 5.75 2.47 14.32
N TRP A 77 4.69 2.48 13.51
CA TRP A 77 4.72 1.85 12.20
C TRP A 77 5.31 2.85 11.21
N GLU A 78 6.31 2.40 10.47
CA GLU A 78 7.01 3.23 9.50
C GLU A 78 7.18 2.49 8.19
N GLY A 79 7.37 3.21 7.10
CA GLY A 79 7.50 2.58 5.81
C GLY A 79 8.06 3.47 4.73
N ARG A 80 8.25 2.86 3.56
CA ARG A 80 8.65 3.55 2.33
C ARG A 80 7.51 3.46 1.34
N TRP A 81 7.37 4.47 0.51
CA TRP A 81 6.42 4.47 -0.60
C TRP A 81 7.15 4.88 -1.88
N GLN A 82 6.63 4.41 -3.00
CA GLN A 82 6.99 4.86 -4.33
C GLN A 82 5.74 4.98 -5.19
N VAL A 83 5.73 5.93 -6.12
CA VAL A 83 4.65 6.15 -7.07
C VAL A 83 5.22 6.51 -8.43
N ARG A 84 4.58 6.03 -9.49
CA ARG A 84 4.74 6.51 -10.86
C ARG A 84 3.44 7.20 -11.27
N VAL A 85 3.54 8.48 -11.59
CA VAL A 85 2.42 9.28 -12.12
C VAL A 85 2.50 9.22 -13.65
N ALA A 86 1.38 8.97 -14.32
CA ALA A 86 1.34 8.68 -15.75
C ALA A 86 2.06 9.73 -16.62
N ASP A 87 1.96 11.00 -16.23
CA ASP A 87 2.48 12.13 -17.00
C ASP A 87 3.89 12.61 -16.56
N GLN A 88 4.54 11.91 -15.64
CA GLN A 88 5.85 12.28 -15.12
C GLN A 88 6.94 11.26 -15.49
N ARG A 89 8.10 11.74 -15.92
CA ARG A 89 9.28 10.87 -16.08
C ARG A 89 9.85 10.52 -14.70
N GLY A 90 9.73 9.25 -14.35
CA GLY A 90 10.38 8.64 -13.19
C GLY A 90 9.44 8.28 -12.05
N SER A 91 9.97 7.54 -11.08
CA SER A 91 9.27 7.22 -9.83
C SER A 91 9.63 8.22 -8.74
N ILE A 92 8.63 8.70 -8.02
CA ILE A 92 8.81 9.49 -6.81
C ILE A 92 8.72 8.54 -5.61
N SER A 93 9.55 8.74 -4.59
CA SER A 93 9.53 7.94 -3.36
C SER A 93 9.69 8.78 -2.11
N GLY A 94 9.30 8.22 -0.97
CA GLY A 94 9.49 8.82 0.35
C GLY A 94 9.24 7.83 1.48
N THR A 95 9.03 8.35 2.67
CA THR A 95 8.70 7.60 3.88
C THR A 95 7.35 8.01 4.44
N TRP A 96 6.81 7.15 5.30
CA TRP A 96 5.63 7.45 6.09
C TRP A 96 5.79 6.90 7.51
N THR A 97 5.05 7.49 8.44
CA THR A 97 4.95 7.07 9.83
C THR A 97 3.47 7.11 10.25
N ALA A 98 2.97 6.08 10.92
CA ALA A 98 1.62 6.07 11.45
C ALA A 98 1.54 6.75 12.82
N ASN A 99 0.50 7.56 13.01
CA ASN A 99 0.14 8.18 14.28
C ASN A 99 -0.81 7.25 15.05
N LEU A 100 -0.35 6.05 15.35
CA LEU A 100 -1.08 5.08 16.17
C LEU A 100 -0.30 4.87 17.47
N ARG A 101 -1.00 4.85 18.61
CA ARG A 101 -0.38 4.38 19.85
C ARG A 101 -0.24 2.88 19.76
N ILE A 102 0.99 2.39 19.74
CA ILE A 102 1.27 0.99 19.49
C ILE A 102 1.68 0.30 20.80
N ASN A 103 1.00 -0.79 21.12
CA ASN A 103 1.51 -1.77 22.07
C ASN A 103 2.71 -2.50 21.44
N GLY A 104 3.77 -2.76 22.21
CA GLY A 104 4.93 -3.56 21.78
C GLY A 104 4.57 -4.91 21.15
N ALA A 105 3.44 -5.52 21.52
CA ALA A 105 2.95 -6.77 20.93
C ALA A 105 2.16 -6.63 19.62
N ALA A 106 1.74 -5.41 19.23
CA ALA A 106 0.87 -5.21 18.07
C ALA A 106 1.54 -5.65 16.75
N ARG A 107 0.82 -6.42 15.94
CA ARG A 107 1.22 -6.93 14.63
C ARG A 107 0.72 -6.02 13.52
N PHE A 108 1.23 -6.22 12.29
CA PHE A 108 0.81 -5.38 11.16
C PHE A 108 -0.68 -5.55 10.83
N ALA A 109 -1.20 -6.77 10.98
CA ALA A 109 -2.62 -7.06 10.85
C ALA A 109 -3.48 -6.23 11.82
N ASP A 110 -2.98 -5.91 13.03
CA ASP A 110 -3.71 -5.11 14.00
C ASP A 110 -3.89 -3.66 13.51
N LEU A 111 -2.89 -3.10 12.82
CA LEU A 111 -3.01 -1.77 12.20
C LEU A 111 -4.09 -1.77 11.11
N LEU A 112 -4.13 -2.81 10.28
CA LEU A 112 -5.14 -2.94 9.22
C LEU A 112 -6.53 -3.17 9.80
N GLN A 113 -6.64 -3.93 10.90
CA GLN A 113 -7.87 -4.11 11.66
C GLN A 113 -8.35 -2.79 12.28
N SER A 114 -7.46 -1.99 12.86
CA SER A 114 -7.80 -0.64 13.32
C SER A 114 -8.36 0.20 12.17
N ALA A 115 -7.78 0.10 10.96
CA ALA A 115 -8.27 0.82 9.78
C ALA A 115 -9.66 0.37 9.30
N LEU A 116 -10.17 -0.81 9.69
CA LEU A 116 -11.56 -1.21 9.43
C LEU A 116 -12.53 -0.48 10.38
N ASN A 117 -12.13 -0.32 11.64
CA ASN A 117 -12.97 0.23 12.70
C ASN A 117 -12.96 1.76 12.71
N GLU A 118 -11.81 2.37 12.46
CA GLU A 118 -11.59 3.81 12.51
C GLU A 118 -10.62 4.29 11.43
N ILE A 119 -10.53 5.60 11.24
CA ILE A 119 -9.56 6.19 10.31
C ILE A 119 -8.18 6.16 10.96
N VAL A 120 -7.26 5.40 10.39
CA VAL A 120 -5.85 5.42 10.77
C VAL A 120 -5.14 6.53 10.00
N SER A 121 -4.31 7.31 10.66
CA SER A 121 -3.62 8.44 10.05
C SER A 121 -2.15 8.50 10.43
N GLY A 122 -1.40 9.36 9.76
CA GLY A 122 0.03 9.51 9.99
C GLY A 122 0.63 10.67 9.20
N THR A 123 1.96 10.71 9.16
CA THR A 123 2.73 11.67 8.39
C THR A 123 3.47 10.98 7.24
N TRP A 124 3.67 11.71 6.15
CA TRP A 124 4.54 11.29 5.05
C TRP A 124 5.58 12.37 4.78
N GLY A 125 6.72 11.96 4.22
CA GLY A 125 7.78 12.86 3.84
C GLY A 125 8.58 12.34 2.65
N ARG A 126 8.93 13.24 1.74
CA ARG A 126 9.93 13.03 0.69
C ARG A 126 11.18 13.88 0.94
N SER A 127 10.99 15.08 1.47
CA SER A 127 12.04 16.01 1.88
C SER A 127 11.54 16.88 3.03
N SER A 128 12.38 17.77 3.56
CA SER A 128 12.01 18.70 4.63
C SER A 128 10.86 19.65 4.25
N VAL A 129 10.70 19.95 2.96
CA VAL A 129 9.65 20.86 2.43
C VAL A 129 8.49 20.13 1.76
N GLN A 130 8.68 18.86 1.37
CA GLN A 130 7.64 18.02 0.77
C GLN A 130 7.24 16.93 1.77
N ASN A 131 6.30 17.28 2.64
CA ASN A 131 5.77 16.42 3.69
C ASN A 131 4.29 16.76 3.96
N GLY A 132 3.62 15.93 4.76
CA GLY A 132 2.28 16.23 5.21
C GLY A 132 1.63 15.06 5.93
N THR A 133 0.31 14.95 5.81
CA THR A 133 -0.48 13.93 6.50
C THR A 133 -1.09 12.94 5.51
N TRP A 134 -1.33 11.73 5.99
CA TRP A 134 -2.09 10.73 5.26
C TRP A 134 -3.13 10.12 6.19
N SER A 135 -4.17 9.52 5.60
CA SER A 135 -5.13 8.70 6.32
C SER A 135 -5.61 7.55 5.44
N ILE A 136 -5.90 6.41 6.06
CA ILE A 136 -6.44 5.22 5.41
C ILE A 136 -7.72 4.78 6.09
N ARG A 137 -8.58 4.13 5.30
CA ARG A 137 -9.67 3.30 5.78
C ARG A 137 -9.61 1.97 5.07
N ALA A 138 -9.59 0.88 5.81
CA ALA A 138 -9.73 -0.44 5.24
C ALA A 138 -11.20 -0.69 4.89
N ALA A 139 -11.43 -1.44 3.83
CA ALA A 139 -12.72 -2.00 3.52
C ALA A 139 -12.67 -3.50 3.87
N PRO A 140 -13.80 -4.10 4.30
CA PRO A 140 -13.90 -5.54 4.40
C PRO A 140 -13.47 -6.17 3.06
N GLY A 141 -12.34 -6.87 3.08
CA GLY A 141 -12.04 -7.90 2.09
C GLY A 141 -12.78 -9.16 2.49
N ASP A 142 -12.95 -10.10 1.56
CA ASP A 142 -13.32 -11.46 1.94
C ASP A 142 -12.25 -11.97 2.92
N GLN A 143 -12.57 -11.96 4.21
CA GLN A 143 -11.75 -12.57 5.24
C GLN A 143 -11.84 -14.08 5.03
N PRO A 144 -10.73 -14.84 5.06
CA PRO A 144 -10.80 -16.29 5.16
C PRO A 144 -11.49 -16.71 6.47
#